data_AF-A0A819SPI4-F1
#
_entry.id   AF-A0A819SPI4-F1
#
_cell.length_a   1.000
_cell.length_b   1.000
_cell.length_c   1.000
_cell.angle_alpha   90.00
_cell.angle_beta   90.00
_cell.angle_gamma   90.00
#
_symmetry.space_group_name_H-M   'P 1'
#
loop_
_entity.id
_entity.type
_entity.pdbx_description
1 polymer ?
#
loop_
_entity_poly.entity_id
_entity_poly.type
_entity_poly.pdbx_seq_one_letter_code
_entity_poly.pdbx_strand_id
1 'polypeptide(L)'
;NFYYLLLISLKKEKSAALVSVNDQWFGAIHCQKFEKKKKSSRLILSVFEPGDRIPWISSFERLGPYAVVFPPGANGELVYKKQPWPVKPFARSYTETFLIWCRQNNFQNDINKFVRASAKLPDKVNIFQRELNKICRGAFIYGLRDRLFHLLQQLFQRQIQLGKIKPDGIKHVQSIISYMNRLGSSDRFIKYEEISN
;
A
#
# COMPACT_ATOMS: atom_id res chain seq x y z
N ASN A 1 -0.80 -21.47 43.92
CA ASN A 1 -0.27 -20.10 43.70
C ASN A 1 -0.47 -19.74 42.23
N PHE A 2 -1.23 -18.68 41.96
CA PHE A 2 -1.60 -18.24 40.60
C PHE A 2 -0.39 -17.89 39.71
N TYR A 3 0.65 -17.28 40.28
CA TYR A 3 1.85 -16.88 39.52
C TYR A 3 2.58 -18.07 38.88
N TYR A 4 2.61 -19.21 39.56
CA TYR A 4 3.24 -20.42 39.04
C TYR A 4 2.43 -21.04 37.88
N LEU A 5 1.10 -21.05 38.02
CA LEU A 5 0.20 -21.51 36.96
C LEU A 5 0.33 -20.62 35.71
N LEU A 6 0.29 -19.29 35.90
CA LEU A 6 0.45 -18.33 34.81
C LEU A 6 1.80 -18.50 34.10
N LEU A 7 2.89 -18.68 34.86
CA LEU A 7 4.22 -18.94 34.29
C LEU A 7 4.24 -20.18 33.40
N ILE A 8 3.66 -21.29 33.86
CA ILE A 8 3.63 -22.54 33.10
C ILE A 8 2.76 -22.38 31.84
N SER A 9 1.57 -21.79 31.97
CA SER A 9 0.63 -21.61 30.86
C SER A 9 1.22 -20.71 29.77
N LEU A 10 1.71 -19.52 30.12
CA LEU A 10 2.32 -18.60 29.15
C LEU A 10 3.53 -19.22 28.45
N LYS A 11 4.35 -19.98 29.19
CA LYS A 11 5.51 -20.69 28.63
C LYS A 11 5.10 -21.81 27.68
N LYS A 12 4.03 -22.55 27.99
CA LYS A 12 3.51 -23.66 27.17
C LYS A 12 2.87 -23.15 25.89
N GLU A 13 2.07 -22.10 25.98
CA GLU A 13 1.32 -21.51 24.87
C GLU A 13 2.14 -20.52 24.03
N LYS A 14 3.33 -20.12 24.52
CA LYS A 14 4.15 -19.06 23.92
C LYS A 14 3.37 -17.74 23.75
N SER A 15 2.53 -17.44 24.74
CA SER A 15 1.65 -16.28 24.77
C SER A 15 2.15 -15.25 25.79
N ALA A 16 1.56 -14.06 25.75
CA ALA A 16 1.74 -13.01 26.74
C ALA A 16 0.37 -12.56 27.24
N ALA A 17 0.28 -12.20 28.52
CA ALA A 17 -0.93 -11.64 29.10
C ALA A 17 -0.86 -10.11 29.04
N LEU A 18 -1.85 -9.49 28.40
CA LEU A 18 -2.02 -8.04 28.42
C LEU A 18 -2.54 -7.60 29.80
N VAL A 19 -1.96 -6.53 30.35
CA VAL A 19 -2.28 -6.01 31.68
C VAL A 19 -2.47 -4.49 31.60
N SER A 20 -3.49 -3.99 32.30
CA SER A 20 -3.67 -2.56 32.55
C SER A 20 -2.81 -2.16 33.75
N VAL A 21 -1.85 -1.25 33.54
CA VAL A 21 -1.00 -0.69 34.61
C VAL A 21 -1.68 0.52 35.24
N ASN A 22 -2.26 1.38 34.40
CA ASN A 22 -3.03 2.56 34.80
C ASN A 22 -3.99 2.97 33.66
N ASP A 23 -4.73 4.07 33.83
CA ASP A 23 -5.54 4.67 32.77
C ASP A 23 -4.68 4.97 31.53
N GLN A 24 -5.10 4.44 30.38
CA GLN A 24 -4.38 4.52 29.11
C GLN A 24 -2.92 4.04 29.19
N TRP A 25 -2.61 3.13 30.11
CA TRP A 25 -1.27 2.60 30.26
C TRP A 25 -1.29 1.08 30.41
N PHE A 26 -0.69 0.39 29.44
CA PHE A 26 -0.75 -1.06 29.32
C PHE A 26 0.65 -1.68 29.36
N GLY A 27 0.71 -2.95 29.68
CA GLY A 27 1.92 -3.76 29.66
C GLY A 27 1.62 -5.20 29.31
N ALA A 28 2.66 -5.99 29.11
CA ALA A 28 2.57 -7.41 28.85
C ALA A 28 3.37 -8.21 29.88
N ILE A 29 2.70 -9.18 30.51
CA ILE A 29 3.36 -10.21 31.30
C ILE A 29 3.73 -11.37 30.36
N HIS A 30 5.01 -11.71 30.32
CA HIS A 30 5.51 -12.83 29.54
C HIS A 30 6.58 -13.62 30.29
N CYS A 31 6.90 -14.80 29.76
CA CYS A 31 7.92 -15.67 30.32
C CYS A 31 9.27 -15.43 29.62
N GLN A 32 10.25 -14.91 30.36
CA GLN A 32 11.61 -14.76 29.84
C GLN A 32 12.53 -15.87 30.38
N LYS A 33 13.38 -16.40 29.49
CA LYS A 33 14.47 -17.31 29.84
C LYS A 33 15.73 -16.48 30.14
N PHE A 34 16.38 -16.74 31.27
CA PHE A 34 17.69 -16.17 31.55
C PHE A 34 18.79 -17.03 30.91
N GLU A 35 19.63 -16.42 30.08
CA GLU A 35 20.72 -17.11 29.35
C GLU A 35 21.69 -17.87 30.28
N LYS A 36 21.97 -17.31 31.47
CA LYS A 36 22.93 -17.88 32.43
C LYS A 36 22.41 -19.13 33.19
N LYS A 37 21.10 -19.36 33.22
CA LYS A 37 20.48 -20.54 33.84
C LYS A 37 19.40 -21.06 32.90
N LYS A 38 19.81 -21.89 31.93
CA LYS A 38 18.96 -22.49 30.88
C LYS A 38 17.66 -23.17 31.37
N LYS A 39 17.54 -23.45 32.68
CA LYS A 39 16.37 -24.09 33.31
C LYS A 39 15.43 -23.16 34.09
N SER A 40 15.79 -21.90 34.37
CA SER A 40 14.92 -21.00 35.14
C SER A 40 14.22 -19.98 34.22
N SER A 41 12.91 -20.11 34.09
CA SER A 41 12.02 -19.09 33.52
C SER A 41 11.43 -18.23 34.63
N ARG A 42 11.33 -16.93 34.40
CA ARG A 42 10.63 -16.00 35.31
C ARG A 42 9.52 -15.27 34.56
N LEU A 43 8.49 -14.89 35.30
CA LEU A 43 7.51 -13.93 34.84
C LEU A 43 8.14 -12.53 34.88
N ILE A 44 7.99 -11.80 33.79
CA ILE A 44 8.44 -10.42 33.66
C ILE A 44 7.28 -9.60 33.16
N LEU A 45 7.08 -8.45 33.79
CA LEU A 45 6.18 -7.40 33.31
C LEU A 45 7.00 -6.43 32.46
N SER A 46 6.66 -6.30 31.19
CA SER A 46 7.17 -5.28 30.29
C SER A 46 6.10 -4.23 30.09
N VAL A 47 6.40 -2.99 30.43
CA VAL A 47 5.45 -1.88 30.34
C VAL A 47 5.63 -1.16 29.01
N PHE A 48 4.54 -0.83 28.33
CA PHE A 48 4.58 -0.09 27.07
C PHE A 48 4.69 1.42 27.34
N GLU A 49 4.97 2.20 26.29
CA GLU A 49 4.85 3.65 26.37
C GLU A 49 3.40 4.03 26.76
N PRO A 50 3.22 5.06 27.61
CA PRO A 50 1.89 5.56 27.94
C PRO A 50 1.11 5.93 26.66
N GLY A 51 -0.13 5.45 26.58
CA GLY A 51 -0.97 5.62 25.40
C GLY A 51 -1.89 4.42 25.16
N ASP A 52 -2.93 4.64 24.34
CA ASP A 52 -3.98 3.67 24.12
C ASP A 52 -3.70 2.72 22.95
N ARG A 53 -2.63 2.91 22.14
CA ARG A 53 -2.44 2.17 20.88
C ARG A 53 -1.01 1.71 20.61
N ILE A 54 -0.91 0.49 20.08
CA ILE A 54 0.29 0.02 19.37
C ILE A 54 -0.08 -0.12 17.88
N PRO A 55 0.71 0.41 16.92
CA PRO A 55 0.30 0.50 15.52
C PRO A 55 -0.14 -0.81 14.87
N TRP A 56 0.40 -1.95 15.31
CA TRP A 56 0.10 -3.28 14.78
C TRP A 56 -0.94 -4.06 15.60
N ILE A 57 -1.32 -3.59 16.80
CA ILE A 57 -2.40 -4.16 17.64
C ILE A 57 -3.66 -3.29 17.59
N SER A 58 -3.57 -2.02 17.19
CA SER A 58 -4.62 -1.01 17.36
C SER A 58 -4.78 -0.58 18.83
N SER A 59 -5.91 0.07 19.13
CA SER A 59 -6.25 0.56 20.46
C SER A 59 -6.59 -0.60 21.41
N PHE A 60 -5.99 -0.60 22.60
CA PHE A 60 -6.22 -1.62 23.63
C PHE A 60 -7.66 -1.65 24.12
N GLU A 61 -8.34 -0.50 24.12
CA GLU A 61 -9.76 -0.38 24.49
C GLU A 61 -10.70 -1.09 23.49
N ARG A 62 -10.24 -1.30 22.25
CA ARG A 62 -11.00 -2.00 21.21
C ARG A 62 -10.71 -3.50 21.16
N LEU A 63 -9.82 -4.00 22.02
CA LEU A 63 -9.56 -5.43 22.13
C LEU A 63 -10.70 -6.09 22.89
N GLY A 64 -11.33 -7.06 22.23
CA GLY A 64 -12.42 -7.83 22.81
C GLY A 64 -12.13 -9.34 22.78
N PRO A 65 -12.93 -10.14 23.49
CA PRO A 65 -12.85 -11.59 23.40
C PRO A 65 -13.09 -12.06 21.96
N TYR A 66 -12.29 -13.03 21.51
CA TYR A 66 -12.38 -13.56 20.16
C TYR A 66 -13.79 -14.04 19.79
N ALA A 67 -14.48 -14.70 20.74
CA ALA A 67 -15.82 -15.25 20.56
C ALA A 67 -16.90 -14.20 20.26
N VAL A 68 -16.68 -12.92 20.63
CA VAL A 68 -17.62 -11.82 20.33
C VAL A 68 -17.53 -11.41 18.86
N VAL A 69 -16.32 -11.42 18.30
CA VAL A 69 -16.06 -10.98 16.91
C VAL A 69 -16.22 -12.14 15.93
N PHE A 70 -15.83 -13.34 16.36
CA PHE A 70 -15.89 -14.57 15.56
C PHE A 70 -16.67 -15.62 16.35
N PRO A 71 -18.00 -15.67 16.18
CA PRO A 71 -18.83 -16.63 16.90
C PRO A 71 -18.40 -18.07 16.57
N PRO A 72 -18.46 -19.00 17.54
CA PRO A 72 -18.13 -20.39 17.31
C PRO A 72 -19.03 -20.99 16.23
N GLY A 73 -18.50 -21.97 15.47
CA GLY A 73 -19.26 -22.69 14.46
C GLY A 73 -20.39 -23.54 15.08
N ALA A 74 -21.18 -24.21 14.24
CA ALA A 74 -22.29 -25.08 14.66
C ALA A 74 -21.88 -26.22 15.62
N ASN A 75 -20.59 -26.55 15.69
CA ASN A 75 -19.98 -27.54 16.57
C ASN A 75 -19.36 -26.95 17.85
N GLY A 76 -19.51 -25.65 18.12
CA GLY A 76 -18.95 -24.98 19.30
C GLY A 76 -17.43 -24.73 19.25
N GLU A 77 -16.76 -25.16 18.18
CA GLU A 77 -15.32 -24.96 18.03
C GLU A 77 -15.02 -23.52 17.61
N LEU A 78 -14.11 -22.87 18.36
CA LEU A 78 -13.52 -21.60 17.97
C LEU A 78 -12.57 -21.86 16.80
N VAL A 79 -13.05 -21.60 15.59
CA VAL A 79 -12.25 -21.77 14.39
C VAL A 79 -11.33 -20.55 14.26
N TYR A 80 -10.10 -20.65 14.80
CA TYR A 80 -9.03 -19.66 14.67
C TYR A 80 -8.52 -19.59 13.21
N LYS A 81 -9.35 -19.07 12.30
CA LYS A 81 -9.10 -19.16 10.85
C LYS A 81 -8.01 -18.21 10.36
N LYS A 82 -7.80 -17.06 11.03
CA LYS A 82 -6.72 -16.09 10.76
C LYS A 82 -6.39 -15.31 12.03
N GLN A 83 -5.10 -15.12 12.31
CA GLN A 83 -4.69 -14.17 13.34
C GLN A 83 -5.04 -12.75 12.87
N PRO A 84 -5.69 -11.92 13.72
CA PRO A 84 -6.11 -10.56 13.34
C PRO A 84 -4.94 -9.55 13.33
N TRP A 85 -3.75 -10.00 13.69
CA TRP A 85 -2.54 -9.19 13.81
C TRP A 85 -1.51 -9.60 12.73
N PRO A 86 -0.65 -8.68 12.28
CA PRO A 86 -0.65 -7.25 12.57
C PRO A 86 -1.78 -6.52 11.84
N VAL A 87 -2.37 -5.51 12.49
CA VAL A 87 -3.28 -4.55 11.83
C VAL A 87 -2.49 -3.80 10.77
N LYS A 88 -2.97 -3.85 9.52
CA LYS A 88 -2.31 -3.15 8.42
C LYS A 88 -2.44 -1.64 8.64
N PRO A 89 -1.33 -0.87 8.59
CA PRO A 89 -1.43 0.58 8.65
C PRO A 89 -2.13 1.11 7.39
N PHE A 90 -2.55 2.37 7.45
CA PHE A 90 -2.94 3.09 6.23
C PHE A 90 -1.80 3.03 5.20
N ALA A 91 -2.16 3.05 3.93
CA ALA A 91 -1.22 3.00 2.82
C ALA A 91 -0.05 3.98 3.02
N ARG A 92 1.16 3.46 2.84
CA ARG A 92 2.40 4.24 2.91
C ARG A 92 2.97 4.43 1.51
N SER A 93 3.84 5.43 1.36
CA SER A 93 4.52 5.75 0.11
C SER A 93 5.27 4.58 -0.54
N TYR A 94 5.68 3.60 0.25
CA TYR A 94 6.41 2.41 -0.19
C TYR A 94 5.53 1.17 -0.43
N THR A 95 4.27 1.17 0.04
CA THR A 95 3.33 0.06 -0.18
C THR A 95 2.45 0.26 -1.41
N GLU A 96 2.16 1.51 -1.75
CA GLU A 96 1.37 1.85 -2.94
C GLU A 96 2.22 2.45 -4.05
N THR A 97 1.68 2.43 -5.27
CA THR A 97 2.35 3.01 -6.42
C THR A 97 2.12 4.52 -6.47
N PHE A 98 3.14 5.29 -6.09
CA PHE A 98 3.13 6.75 -6.22
C PHE A 98 3.87 7.22 -7.47
N LEU A 99 3.48 8.41 -7.95
CA LEU A 99 4.12 9.06 -9.09
C LEU A 99 5.10 10.13 -8.61
N ILE A 100 6.40 9.85 -8.73
CA ILE A 100 7.47 10.74 -8.23
C ILE A 100 8.47 11.00 -9.36
N TRP A 101 8.41 12.20 -9.96
CA TRP A 101 9.26 12.62 -11.09
C TRP A 101 10.33 13.65 -10.72
N CYS A 102 10.71 13.73 -9.43
CA CYS A 102 11.77 14.62 -8.99
C CYS A 102 13.18 14.20 -9.46
N ARG A 103 13.36 12.92 -9.82
CA ARG A 103 14.61 12.37 -10.36
C ARG A 103 14.41 11.87 -11.78
N GLN A 104 15.36 12.17 -12.65
CA GLN A 104 15.35 11.77 -14.06
C GLN A 104 15.13 10.26 -14.25
N ASN A 105 15.78 9.43 -13.43
CA ASN A 105 15.64 7.97 -13.51
C ASN A 105 14.20 7.50 -13.31
N ASN A 106 13.45 8.09 -12.38
CA ASN A 106 12.07 7.69 -12.11
C ASN A 106 11.16 8.05 -13.30
N PHE A 107 11.32 9.26 -13.82
CA PHE A 107 10.61 9.73 -15.00
C PHE A 107 10.88 8.82 -16.20
N GLN A 108 12.16 8.56 -16.51
CA GLN A 108 12.56 7.68 -17.61
C GLN A 108 12.03 6.25 -17.41
N ASN A 109 12.05 5.72 -16.19
CA ASN A 109 11.53 4.39 -15.90
C ASN A 109 10.02 4.28 -16.19
N ASP A 110 9.23 5.29 -15.82
CA ASP A 110 7.79 5.32 -16.10
C ASP A 110 7.51 5.47 -17.60
N ILE A 111 8.20 6.40 -18.29
CA ILE A 111 8.09 6.55 -19.75
C ILE A 111 8.47 5.23 -20.44
N ASN A 112 9.58 4.60 -20.04
CA ASN A 112 10.02 3.33 -20.61
C ASN A 112 9.06 2.17 -20.30
N LYS A 113 8.36 2.18 -19.17
CA LYS A 113 7.30 1.19 -18.88
C LYS A 113 6.13 1.36 -19.84
N PHE A 114 5.69 2.59 -20.07
CA PHE A 114 4.61 2.89 -21.00
C PHE A 114 4.95 2.56 -22.45
N VAL A 115 6.15 2.92 -22.90
CA VAL A 115 6.73 2.59 -24.21
C VAL A 115 6.92 1.08 -24.40
N ARG A 116 7.16 0.32 -23.32
CA ARG A 116 7.15 -1.16 -23.37
C ARG A 116 5.76 -1.75 -23.38
N ALA A 117 4.78 -1.07 -22.78
CA ALA A 117 3.39 -1.49 -22.79
C ALA A 117 2.76 -1.32 -24.18
N SER A 118 3.10 -0.25 -24.91
CA SER A 118 2.63 -0.02 -26.29
C SER A 118 3.08 -1.12 -27.25
N ALA A 119 4.32 -1.61 -27.12
CA ALA A 119 4.84 -2.70 -27.95
C ALA A 119 4.08 -4.04 -27.77
N LYS A 120 3.32 -4.19 -26.68
CA LYS A 120 2.51 -5.39 -26.38
C LYS A 120 1.05 -5.23 -26.78
N LEU A 121 0.70 -4.19 -27.54
CA LEU A 121 -0.64 -4.04 -28.11
C LEU A 121 -0.80 -4.97 -29.32
N PRO A 122 -1.99 -5.55 -29.54
CA PRO A 122 -3.22 -5.38 -28.76
C PRO A 122 -3.32 -6.28 -27.50
N ASP A 123 -2.41 -7.22 -27.29
CA ASP A 123 -2.53 -8.26 -26.25
C ASP A 123 -2.68 -7.72 -24.81
N LYS A 124 -2.06 -6.57 -24.50
CA LYS A 124 -2.00 -6.00 -23.13
C LYS A 124 -2.62 -4.61 -23.00
N VAL A 125 -3.79 -4.37 -23.58
CA VAL A 125 -4.51 -3.07 -23.51
C VAL A 125 -4.66 -2.55 -22.07
N ASN A 126 -5.07 -3.40 -21.11
CA ASN A 126 -5.31 -2.99 -19.72
C ASN A 126 -4.07 -2.48 -18.99
N ILE A 127 -2.88 -3.00 -19.35
CA ILE A 127 -1.62 -2.51 -18.77
C ILE A 127 -1.27 -1.16 -19.39
N PHE A 128 -1.40 -1.06 -20.72
CA PHE A 128 -1.13 0.17 -21.43
C PHE A 128 -2.04 1.33 -21.00
N GLN A 129 -3.35 1.09 -20.79
CA GLN A 129 -4.28 2.10 -20.28
C GLN A 129 -3.96 2.54 -18.84
N ARG A 130 -3.55 1.62 -17.96
CA ARG A 130 -3.12 1.98 -16.60
C ARG A 130 -1.88 2.88 -16.60
N GLU A 131 -0.89 2.55 -17.41
CA GLU A 131 0.31 3.38 -17.57
C GLU A 131 -0.01 4.73 -18.24
N LEU A 132 -0.90 4.76 -19.24
CA LEU A 132 -1.40 5.99 -19.85
C LEU A 132 -2.02 6.92 -18.79
N ASN A 133 -2.96 6.41 -18.00
CA ASN A 133 -3.64 7.19 -16.97
C ASN A 133 -2.65 7.68 -15.90
N LYS A 134 -1.66 6.87 -15.54
CA LYS A 134 -0.59 7.26 -14.61
C LYS A 134 0.21 8.44 -15.15
N ILE A 135 0.62 8.37 -16.42
CA ILE A 135 1.39 9.43 -17.07
C ILE A 135 0.56 10.70 -17.26
N CYS A 136 -0.71 10.59 -17.69
CA CYS A 136 -1.61 11.74 -17.82
C CYS A 136 -1.77 12.46 -16.47
N ARG A 137 -2.03 11.72 -15.38
CA ARG A 137 -2.09 12.32 -14.02
C ARG A 137 -0.81 13.07 -13.69
N GLY A 138 0.35 12.50 -14.03
CA GLY A 138 1.63 13.18 -13.88
C GLY A 138 1.76 14.46 -14.66
N ALA A 139 1.39 14.41 -15.94
CA ALA A 139 1.44 15.56 -16.82
C ALA A 139 0.65 16.75 -16.26
N PHE A 140 -0.53 16.48 -15.67
CA PHE A 140 -1.37 17.49 -15.02
C PHE A 140 -0.79 17.98 -13.69
N ILE A 141 -0.38 17.08 -12.79
CA ILE A 141 0.14 17.44 -11.45
C ILE A 141 1.42 18.29 -11.56
N TYR A 142 2.33 17.92 -12.46
CA TYR A 142 3.61 18.63 -12.64
C TYR A 142 3.51 19.82 -13.60
N GLY A 143 2.35 20.09 -14.22
CA GLY A 143 2.19 21.16 -15.21
C GLY A 143 3.01 20.95 -16.49
N LEU A 144 3.36 19.70 -16.82
CA LEU A 144 4.21 19.33 -17.95
C LEU A 144 3.41 18.82 -19.16
N ARG A 145 2.09 19.04 -19.18
CA ARG A 145 1.15 18.49 -20.18
C ARG A 145 1.68 18.56 -21.61
N ASP A 146 1.92 19.77 -22.11
CA ASP A 146 2.19 19.97 -23.54
C ASP A 146 3.55 19.39 -23.94
N ARG A 147 4.58 19.62 -23.13
CA ARG A 147 5.93 19.07 -23.34
C ARG A 147 5.92 17.55 -23.29
N LEU A 148 5.20 16.96 -22.35
CA LEU A 148 5.15 15.51 -22.16
C LEU A 148 4.35 14.82 -23.25
N PHE A 149 3.19 15.35 -23.64
CA PHE A 149 2.41 14.79 -24.74
C PHE A 149 3.13 14.90 -26.08
N HIS A 150 3.80 16.02 -26.34
CA HIS A 150 4.65 16.16 -27.52
C HIS A 150 5.80 15.14 -27.53
N LEU A 151 6.49 14.96 -26.39
CA LEU A 151 7.54 13.94 -26.25
C LEU A 151 7.01 12.53 -26.50
N LEU A 152 5.85 12.18 -25.95
CA LEU A 152 5.23 10.87 -26.17
C LEU A 152 4.86 10.64 -27.63
N GLN A 153 4.32 11.66 -28.30
CA GLN A 153 4.01 11.60 -29.73
C GLN A 153 5.27 11.29 -30.55
N GLN A 154 6.36 12.02 -30.30
CA GLN A 154 7.64 11.78 -30.97
C GLN A 154 8.17 10.36 -30.71
N LEU A 155 8.10 9.87 -29.46
CA LEU A 155 8.52 8.52 -29.11
C LEU A 155 7.69 7.45 -29.82
N PHE A 156 6.36 7.62 -29.89
CA PHE A 156 5.49 6.66 -30.57
C PHE A 156 5.67 6.67 -32.08
N GLN A 157 5.81 7.84 -32.69
CA GLN A 157 6.14 7.94 -34.12
C GLN A 157 7.45 7.20 -34.43
N ARG A 158 8.48 7.39 -33.59
CA ARG A 158 9.75 6.66 -33.72
C ARG A 158 9.57 5.15 -33.52
N GLN A 159 8.75 4.71 -32.58
CA GLN A 159 8.49 3.27 -32.39
C GLN A 159 7.75 2.63 -33.58
N ILE A 160 6.82 3.36 -34.19
CA ILE A 160 6.11 2.92 -35.40
C ILE A 160 7.09 2.81 -36.56
N GLN A 161 7.95 3.81 -36.77
CA GLN A 161 8.99 3.78 -37.80
C GLN A 161 9.96 2.60 -37.62
N LEU A 162 10.30 2.26 -36.37
CA LEU A 162 11.17 1.13 -36.05
C LEU A 162 10.47 -0.23 -36.09
N GLY A 163 9.17 -0.30 -36.42
CA GLY A 163 8.41 -1.55 -36.48
C GLY A 163 8.25 -2.26 -35.13
N LYS A 164 8.42 -1.55 -34.01
CA LYS A 164 8.36 -2.14 -32.65
C LYS A 164 6.93 -2.36 -32.14
N ILE A 165 5.94 -1.82 -32.84
CA ILE A 165 4.52 -1.92 -32.50
C ILE A 165 3.84 -2.75 -33.58
N LYS A 166 3.07 -3.76 -33.16
CA LYS A 166 2.30 -4.60 -34.10
C LYS A 166 1.31 -3.74 -34.90
N PRO A 167 1.00 -4.09 -36.17
CA PRO A 167 0.09 -3.32 -37.02
C PRO A 167 -1.28 -3.02 -36.37
N ASP A 168 -1.85 -3.99 -35.66
CA ASP A 168 -3.12 -3.82 -34.94
C ASP A 168 -3.02 -2.83 -33.75
N GLY A 169 -1.85 -2.77 -33.11
CA GLY A 169 -1.55 -1.83 -32.04
C GLY A 169 -1.38 -0.39 -32.52
N ILE A 170 -1.03 -0.17 -33.78
CA ILE A 170 -0.80 1.18 -34.34
C ILE A 170 -2.07 2.03 -34.29
N LYS A 171 -3.23 1.43 -34.60
CA LYS A 171 -4.54 2.12 -34.55
C LYS A 171 -4.83 2.64 -33.13
N HIS A 172 -4.53 1.85 -32.11
CA HIS A 172 -4.70 2.25 -30.72
C HIS A 172 -3.79 3.42 -30.33
N VAL A 173 -2.53 3.37 -30.75
CA VAL A 173 -1.56 4.44 -30.48
C VAL A 173 -1.95 5.74 -31.19
N GLN A 174 -2.37 5.68 -32.46
CA GLN A 174 -2.83 6.85 -33.23
C GLN A 174 -4.08 7.49 -32.62
N SER A 175 -5.04 6.68 -32.17
CA SER A 175 -6.22 7.17 -31.45
C SER A 175 -5.84 7.94 -30.19
N ILE A 176 -4.86 7.44 -29.43
CA ILE A 176 -4.41 8.09 -28.20
C ILE A 176 -3.60 9.35 -28.47
N ILE A 177 -2.76 9.38 -29.50
CA ILE A 177 -2.07 10.62 -29.92
C ILE A 177 -3.11 11.70 -30.25
N SER A 178 -4.16 11.32 -30.98
CA SER A 178 -5.27 12.22 -31.31
C SER A 178 -5.99 12.71 -30.06
N TYR A 179 -6.21 11.82 -29.08
CA TYR A 179 -6.81 12.17 -27.79
C TYR A 179 -5.92 13.11 -26.95
N MET A 180 -4.62 12.85 -26.87
CA MET A 180 -3.66 13.72 -26.18
C MET A 180 -3.61 15.12 -26.80
N ASN A 181 -3.67 15.21 -28.14
CA ASN A 181 -3.73 16.50 -28.83
C ASN A 181 -5.00 17.27 -28.48
N ARG A 182 -6.16 16.60 -28.42
CA ARG A 182 -7.41 17.24 -27.96
C ARG A 182 -7.33 17.74 -26.52
N LEU A 183 -6.65 17.00 -25.64
CA LEU A 183 -6.42 17.42 -24.25
C LEU A 183 -5.43 18.59 -24.13
N GLY A 184 -4.45 18.68 -25.05
CA GLY A 184 -3.51 19.80 -25.15
C GLY A 184 -4.15 21.07 -25.68
N SER A 185 -5.02 20.97 -26.70
CA SER A 185 -5.75 22.09 -27.30
C SER A 185 -6.92 22.61 -26.43
N SER A 186 -7.24 21.90 -25.36
CA SER A 186 -8.28 22.31 -24.42
C SER A 186 -7.74 23.40 -23.49
N ASP A 187 -7.95 24.66 -23.89
CA ASP A 187 -8.03 25.84 -23.02
C ASP A 187 -9.22 25.77 -22.02
N ARG A 188 -9.89 24.63 -21.87
CA ARG A 188 -11.00 24.44 -20.93
C ARG A 188 -10.54 24.02 -19.53
N PHE A 189 -9.54 24.71 -19.00
CA PHE A 189 -9.48 24.85 -17.56
C PHE A 189 -10.04 26.23 -17.25
N ILE A 190 -11.08 26.25 -16.42
CA ILE A 190 -11.73 27.44 -15.88
C ILE A 190 -10.64 28.47 -15.59
N LYS A 191 -10.67 29.59 -16.30
CA LYS A 191 -9.84 30.73 -15.94
C LYS A 191 -10.21 31.04 -14.49
N TYR A 192 -9.26 30.92 -13.57
CA TYR A 192 -9.48 31.26 -12.17
C TYR A 192 -9.98 32.72 -12.00
N GLU A 193 -9.85 33.55 -13.03
CA GLU A 193 -10.39 34.91 -13.13
C GLU A 193 -11.94 34.97 -13.16
N GLU A 194 -12.65 33.88 -13.46
CA GLU A 194 -14.13 33.87 -13.48
C GLU A 194 -14.77 33.48 -12.14
N ILE A 195 -13.97 33.18 -11.11
CA ILE A 195 -14.47 32.81 -9.75
C ILE A 195 -14.36 34.00 -8.76
N SER A 196 -13.81 35.14 -9.19
CA SER A 196 -13.60 36.31 -8.33
C SER A 196 -14.43 37.54 -8.72
N ASN A 197 -15.62 37.36 -9.30
CA ASN A 197 -16.64 38.41 -9.42
C ASN A 197 -17.97 37.92 -8.83
#